data_AF-B8FF03-F1
#
_entry.id   AF-B8FF03-F1
#
_cell.length_a   1.000
_cell.length_b   1.000
_cell.length_c   1.000
_cell.angle_alpha   90.00
_cell.angle_beta   90.00
_cell.angle_gamma   90.00
#
_symmetry.space_group_name_H-M   'P 1'
#
loop_
_entity.id
_entity.type
_entity.pdbx_description
1 polymer ?
#
loop_
_entity_poly.entity_id
_entity_poly.type
_entity_poly.pdbx_seq_one_letter_code
_entity_poly.pdbx_strand_id
1 'polypeptide(L)' 'MSLEIQLKLFATLAKYTPPDPDHFPIEEGETAAQVLERLNVPLKEVKLVFIDGVRKDLDWALNGGERVGIFPPVGGG' A
#
# COMPACT_ATOMS: atom_id res chain seq x y z
N MET A 1 21.39 -2.77 -3.25
CA MET A 1 20.27 -2.51 -4.18
C MET A 1 19.09 -2.19 -3.30
N SER A 2 18.43 -1.06 -3.49
CA SER A 2 17.26 -0.66 -2.70
C SER A 2 16.01 -1.11 -3.46
N LEU A 3 15.13 -1.87 -2.80
CA LEU A 3 13.82 -2.22 -3.35
C LEU A 3 12.84 -1.13 -2.92
N GLU A 4 12.16 -0.54 -3.90
CA GLU A 4 11.24 0.58 -3.67
C GLU A 4 9.98 0.41 -4.50
N ILE A 5 8.88 0.99 -4.03
CA ILE A 5 7.57 0.98 -4.70
C ILE A 5 6.99 2.39 -4.76
N GLN A 6 6.01 2.57 -5.65
CA GLN A 6 5.15 3.76 -5.65
C GLN A 6 3.90 3.45 -4.82
N LEU A 7 3.78 4.06 -3.65
CA LEU A 7 2.69 3.81 -2.70
C LEU A 7 1.69 4.98 -2.69
N LYS A 8 0.43 4.68 -3.00
CA LYS A 8 -0.64 5.68 -2.99
C LYS A 8 -1.80 5.27 -2.09
N LEU A 9 -2.00 6.01 -1.01
CA LEU A 9 -3.13 5.86 -0.09
C LEU A 9 -4.24 6.86 -0.45
N PHE A 10 -5.48 6.39 -0.52
CA PHE A 10 -6.61 7.20 -0.99
C PHE A 10 -7.61 7.56 0.13
N ALA A 11 -8.39 8.62 -0.11
CA ALA A 11 -9.47 9.08 0.75
C ALA A 11 -9.04 9.20 2.23
N THR A 12 -9.75 8.54 3.15
CA THR A 12 -9.47 8.59 4.60
C THR A 12 -8.10 8.02 4.97
N LEU A 13 -7.50 7.18 4.11
CA LEU A 13 -6.15 6.63 4.31
C LEU A 13 -5.05 7.58 3.86
N ALA A 14 -5.34 8.61 3.06
CA ALA A 14 -4.34 9.55 2.54
C ALA A 14 -3.56 10.27 3.65
N LYS A 15 -4.12 10.38 4.87
CA LYS A 15 -3.44 10.94 6.05
C LYS A 15 -2.23 10.13 6.52
N TYR A 16 -2.11 8.87 6.10
CA TYR A 16 -0.98 7.99 6.41
C TYR A 16 0.09 7.97 5.31
N THR A 17 -0.05 8.82 4.28
CA THR A 17 0.91 8.86 3.17
C THR A 17 2.30 9.22 3.69
N PRO A 18 3.34 8.42 3.39
CA PRO A 18 4.70 8.72 3.82
C PRO A 18 5.25 9.98 3.12
N PRO A 19 6.37 10.55 3.61
CA PRO A 19 6.98 11.74 3.01
C PRO A 19 7.44 11.54 1.55
N ASP A 20 7.91 10.33 1.22
CA ASP A 20 8.34 9.96 -0.13
C ASP A 20 7.56 8.71 -0.59
N PRO A 21 6.34 8.90 -1.11
CA PRO A 21 5.49 7.80 -1.54
C PRO A 21 5.93 7.19 -2.88
N ASP A 22 6.65 7.93 -3.74
CA ASP A 22 7.01 7.45 -5.08
C ASP A 22 8.25 6.53 -5.05
N HIS A 23 9.07 6.63 -4.00
CA HIS A 23 10.25 5.79 -3.74
C HIS A 23 10.21 5.14 -2.36
N PHE A 24 9.05 4.58 -1.98
CA PHE A 24 8.87 4.01 -0.64
C PHE A 24 9.69 2.71 -0.49
N PRO A 25 10.60 2.60 0.49
CA PRO A 25 11.49 1.45 0.61
C PRO A 25 10.79 0.24 1.24
N ILE A 26 11.02 -0.93 0.64
CA ILE A 26 10.50 -2.22 1.10
C ILE A 26 11.62 -3.24 1.33
N GLU A 27 11.29 -4.27 2.11
CA GLU A 27 12.11 -5.48 2.22
C GLU A 27 11.74 -6.50 1.12
N GLU A 28 12.67 -7.39 0.77
CA GLU A 28 12.41 -8.43 -0.22
C GLU A 28 11.33 -9.40 0.27
N GLY A 29 10.26 -9.56 -0.51
CA GLY A 29 9.12 -10.40 -0.14
C GLY A 29 8.18 -9.77 0.90
N GLU A 30 8.38 -8.49 1.25
CA GLU A 30 7.47 -7.76 2.14
C GLU A 30 6.07 -7.68 1.50
N THR A 31 5.05 -7.92 2.31
CA THR A 31 3.65 -7.90 1.86
C THR A 31 3.06 -6.49 1.97
N ALA A 32 1.97 -6.24 1.23
CA ALA A 32 1.23 -4.98 1.35
C ALA A 32 0.74 -4.74 2.80
N ALA A 33 0.36 -5.79 3.54
CA ALA A 33 -0.01 -5.69 4.95
C ALA A 33 1.14 -5.15 5.82
N GLN A 34 2.34 -5.71 5.68
CA GLN A 34 3.51 -5.31 6.46
C GLN A 34 3.91 -3.86 6.19
N VAL A 35 3.87 -3.43 4.92
CA VAL A 35 4.07 -2.03 4.54
C VAL A 35 3.08 -1.10 5.25
N LEU A 36 1.81 -1.48 5.27
CA LEU A 36 0.76 -0.69 5.92
C LEU A 36 0.90 -0.65 7.44
N GLU A 37 1.30 -1.75 8.06
CA GLU A 37 1.58 -1.81 9.50
C GLU A 37 2.73 -0.88 9.89
N ARG A 38 3.81 -0.82 9.10
CA ARG A 38 4.93 0.13 9.30
C ARG A 38 4.48 1.58 9.26
N LEU A 39 3.49 1.89 8.42
CA LEU A 39 2.90 3.22 8.30
C LEU A 39 1.81 3.48 9.35
N ASN A 40 1.58 2.54 10.27
CA ASN A 40 0.52 2.57 11.27
C ASN A 40 -0.87 2.74 10.65
N VAL A 41 -1.07 2.22 9.43
CA VAL A 41 -2.37 2.19 8.76
C VAL A 41 -3.21 1.06 9.37
N PRO A 42 -4.40 1.34 9.91
CA PRO A 42 -5.26 0.29 10.44
C PRO A 42 -5.76 -0.60 9.30
N LEU A 43 -5.32 -1.87 9.25
CA LEU A 43 -5.72 -2.81 8.17
C LEU A 43 -7.24 -3.01 8.07
N LYS A 44 -7.96 -2.86 9.19
CA LYS A 44 -9.45 -2.89 9.22
C LYS A 44 -10.11 -1.78 8.40
N GLU A 45 -9.40 -0.67 8.17
CA GLU A 45 -9.83 0.47 7.36
C GLU A 45 -9.41 0.32 5.89
N VAL A 46 -8.79 -0.81 5.50
CA VAL A 46 -8.38 -1.11 4.13
C VAL A 46 -9.36 -2.09 3.51
N LYS A 47 -9.87 -1.77 2.32
CA LYS A 47 -10.84 -2.63 1.62
C LYS A 47 -10.30 -3.19 0.32
N LEU A 48 -9.48 -2.42 -0.39
CA LEU A 48 -8.93 -2.81 -1.68
C LEU A 48 -7.44 -2.47 -1.73
N VAL A 49 -6.67 -3.40 -2.26
CA VAL A 49 -5.27 -3.24 -2.62
C VAL A 49 -5.14 -3.51 -4.11
N PHE A 50 -4.48 -2.60 -4.82
CA PHE A 50 -4.14 -2.76 -6.23
C PHE A 50 -2.61 -2.74 -6.38
N ILE A 51 -2.08 -3.71 -7.10
CA ILE A 51 -0.66 -3.80 -7.45
C ILE A 51 -0.59 -3.80 -8.97
N ASP A 52 0.01 -2.76 -9.54
CA ASP A 52 0.03 -2.47 -10.99
C ASP A 52 -1.34 -2.51 -11.66
N GLY A 53 -2.35 -1.99 -10.95
CA GLY A 53 -3.74 -1.92 -11.44
C GLY A 53 -4.51 -3.23 -11.33
N VAL A 54 -3.90 -4.31 -10.83
CA VAL A 54 -4.57 -5.57 -10.57
C VAL A 54 -4.92 -5.67 -9.09
N ARG A 55 -6.17 -6.02 -8.78
CA ARG A 55 -6.59 -6.24 -7.39
C ARG A 55 -5.86 -7.45 -6.81
N LYS A 56 -5.28 -7.28 -5.62
CA LYS A 56 -4.55 -8.31 -4.88
C LYS A 56 -5.00 -8.32 -3.42
N ASP A 57 -4.67 -9.40 -2.73
CA ASP A 57 -4.87 -9.54 -1.29
C ASP A 57 -3.72 -8.88 -0.52
N LEU A 58 -3.95 -8.61 0.77
CA LEU A 58 -3.01 -7.89 1.65
C LEU A 58 -1.72 -8.67 1.93
N ASP A 59 -1.78 -9.99 1.84
CA ASP A 59 -0.67 -10.94 2.01
C ASP A 59 0.15 -11.15 0.73
N TRP A 60 -0.19 -10.46 -0.37
CA TRP A 60 0.58 -10.52 -1.59
C TRP A 60 1.97 -9.90 -1.39
N ALA A 61 3.02 -10.67 -1.72
CA ALA A 61 4.41 -10.26 -1.63
C ALA A 61 4.77 -9.26 -2.74
N LEU A 62 5.49 -8.20 -2.36
CA LEU A 62 6.01 -7.17 -3.24
C LEU A 62 7.44 -7.51 -3.65
N ASN A 63 7.80 -7.12 -4.88
CA ASN A 63 9.08 -7.43 -5.51
C ASN A 63 9.91 -6.18 -5.81
N GLY A 64 9.34 -4.99 -5.67
CA GLY A 64 9.95 -3.72 -6.02
C GLY A 64 9.58 -3.27 -7.44
N GLY A 65 9.44 -1.96 -7.60
CA GLY A 65 9.06 -1.28 -8.85
C GLY A 65 7.55 -1.21 -9.09
N GLU A 66 6.73 -1.88 -8.27
CA GLU A 66 5.28 -1.88 -8.46
C GLU A 66 4.61 -0.56 -8.03
N ARG A 67 3.45 -0.31 -8.62
CA ARG A 67 2.50 0.73 -8.16
C ARG A 67 1.46 0.13 -7.25
N VAL A 68 1.49 0.52 -5.98
CA VAL A 68 0.62 0.01 -4.93
C VAL A 68 -0.43 1.05 -4.55
N GLY A 69 -1.70 0.78 -4.84
CA GLY A 69 -2.84 1.63 -4.52
C GLY A 69 -3.68 1.05 -3.39
N ILE A 70 -3.91 1.82 -2.33
CA ILE A 70 -4.60 1.37 -1.11
C ILE A 70 -5.86 2.21 -0.88
N PHE A 71 -7.00 1.55 -0.81
CA PHE A 71 -8.30 2.21 -0.72
C PHE A 71 -9.07 1.77 0.52
N PRO A 72 -9.71 2.71 1.24
CA PRO A 72 -10.63 2.37 2.31
C PRO A 72 -11.94 1.79 1.77
N PRO A 73 -12.83 1.30 2.65
CA PRO A 73 -14.21 0.99 2.28
C PRO A 73 -14.83 2.16 1.51
N VAL A 74 -15.37 1.87 0.33
CA VAL A 74 -16.12 2.85 -0.44
C VAL A 74 -17.43 3.15 0.30
N GLY A 75 -17.52 4.35 0.86
CA GLY A 75 -18.78 4.91 1.37
C GLY A 75 -19.59 5.46 0.20
N GLY A 76 -20.50 4.65 -0.33
CA GLY A 76 -21.58 5.16 -1.17
C GLY A 76 -22.60 5.87 -0.29
N GLY A 77 -23.01 7.08 -0.69
CA GLY A 77 -24.17 7.75 -0.11
C GLY A 77 -25.47 7.04 -0.43
#